data_AF-A0A239IJM6-F1
#
_entry.id   AF-A0A239IJM6-F1
#
_cell.length_a   1.000
_cell.length_b   1.000
_cell.length_c   1.000
_cell.angle_alpha   90.00
_cell.angle_beta   90.00
_cell.angle_gamma   90.00
#
_symmetry.space_group_name_H-M   'P 1'
#
loop_
_entity.id
_entity.type
_entity.pdbx_description
1 polymer ?
#
loop_
_entity_poly.entity_id
_entity_poly.type
_entity_poly.pdbx_seq_one_letter_code
_entity_poly.pdbx_strand_id
1 'polypeptide(L)'
;MKLLCLVGLIILPYLVFAQEVQITNIQMKGPDMLVTYNLIDERIDRSYSMHLYTSLDNFIQPVEKVSGDVGVDIPVGANKTIVWNAKEELGEFNDGIKLEIKGQIYVPFIELDGVEKGMILKRGKMADIRWTGGRGDNILNVDLYQGEKLVRGLGELPNTGNAMLKIPNNVPPGKEYRYKISDERNRDEVVFSPTFEVKRKFPLLIKAGSGITIGVFGYYLIKSLIPVNEPDITSPPDLPSR
;
A
#
# COMPACT_ATOMS: atom_id res chain seq x y z
N MET A 1 -28.84 -28.90 66.09
CA MET A 1 -29.56 -27.82 65.38
C MET A 1 -28.90 -26.50 65.75
N LYS A 2 -28.31 -25.66 64.89
CA LYS A 2 -28.20 -25.51 63.43
C LYS A 2 -26.82 -24.86 63.22
N LEU A 3 -25.89 -25.50 62.51
CA LEU A 3 -25.44 -25.09 61.17
C LEU A 3 -25.63 -23.58 60.89
N LEU A 4 -24.61 -22.77 61.23
CA LEU A 4 -24.44 -21.43 60.68
C LEU A 4 -23.28 -21.50 59.68
N CYS A 5 -23.63 -21.68 58.41
CA CYS A 5 -22.71 -21.66 57.29
C CYS A 5 -22.11 -20.25 57.15
N LEU A 6 -20.85 -20.10 57.55
CA LEU A 6 -20.03 -18.97 57.17
C LEU A 6 -19.71 -19.13 55.67
N VAL A 7 -20.44 -18.40 54.83
CA VAL A 7 -20.23 -18.34 53.38
C VAL A 7 -18.87 -17.68 53.14
N GLY A 8 -17.86 -18.50 52.86
CA GLY A 8 -16.57 -18.04 52.35
C GLY A 8 -16.78 -17.46 50.96
N LEU A 9 -16.70 -16.14 50.85
CA LEU A 9 -16.68 -15.42 49.59
C LEU A 9 -15.34 -15.74 48.89
N ILE A 10 -15.32 -16.79 48.06
CA ILE A 10 -14.17 -17.13 47.22
C ILE A 10 -14.11 -16.06 46.12
N ILE A 11 -13.28 -15.04 46.35
CA ILE A 11 -12.84 -14.13 45.30
C ILE A 11 -11.86 -14.94 44.45
N LEU A 12 -12.37 -15.59 43.40
CA LEU A 12 -11.53 -16.17 42.36
C LEU A 12 -10.82 -14.99 41.67
N PRO A 13 -9.49 -14.86 41.70
CA PRO A 13 -8.82 -13.89 40.86
C PRO A 13 -9.05 -14.35 39.42
N TYR A 14 -9.88 -13.62 38.68
CA TYR A 14 -9.88 -13.70 37.24
C TYR A 14 -8.45 -13.35 36.81
N LEU A 15 -7.73 -14.33 36.26
CA LEU A 15 -6.49 -14.09 35.56
C LEU A 15 -6.86 -13.25 34.34
N VAL A 16 -6.84 -11.94 34.51
CA VAL A 16 -6.91 -10.99 33.41
C VAL A 16 -5.59 -11.16 32.69
N PHE A 17 -5.60 -11.87 31.56
CA PHE A 17 -4.44 -11.91 30.68
C PHE A 17 -4.32 -10.52 30.07
N ALA A 18 -3.49 -9.71 30.71
CA ALA A 18 -3.09 -8.42 30.18
C ALA A 18 -2.27 -8.64 28.91
N GLN A 19 -2.26 -7.62 28.05
CA GLN A 19 -1.45 -7.57 26.85
C GLN A 19 0.02 -7.74 27.24
N GLU A 20 0.72 -8.67 26.60
CA GLU A 20 2.09 -9.02 26.99
C GLU A 20 3.03 -9.02 25.78
N VAL A 21 4.20 -8.41 25.96
CA VAL A 21 5.32 -8.51 25.04
C VAL A 21 6.44 -9.24 25.77
N GLN A 22 6.82 -10.41 25.27
CA GLN A 22 7.81 -11.26 25.91
C GLN A 22 8.99 -11.51 24.99
N ILE A 23 10.18 -11.01 25.34
CA ILE A 23 11.42 -11.36 24.65
C ILE A 23 11.75 -12.83 24.96
N THR A 24 11.88 -13.64 23.93
CA THR A 24 12.14 -15.09 24.06
C THR A 24 13.61 -15.44 23.85
N ASN A 25 14.33 -14.64 23.04
CA ASN A 25 15.71 -14.94 22.67
C ASN A 25 16.42 -13.69 22.14
N ILE A 26 17.71 -13.57 22.45
CA ILE A 26 18.59 -12.51 21.94
C ILE A 26 19.86 -13.20 21.42
N GLN A 27 20.24 -12.95 20.17
CA GLN A 27 21.42 -13.55 19.55
C GLN A 27 22.20 -12.53 18.73
N MET A 28 23.52 -12.64 18.76
CA MET A 28 24.38 -11.89 17.85
C MET A 28 24.50 -12.63 16.50
N LYS A 29 24.30 -11.92 15.39
CA LYS A 29 24.53 -12.38 14.02
C LYS A 29 25.51 -11.42 13.33
N GLY A 30 26.79 -11.59 13.63
CA GLY A 30 27.83 -10.68 13.16
C GLY A 30 27.69 -9.30 13.83
N PRO A 31 27.56 -8.20 13.07
CA PRO A 31 27.35 -6.86 13.64
C PRO A 31 25.94 -6.63 14.16
N ASP A 32 24.99 -7.46 13.76
CA ASP A 32 23.57 -7.28 14.06
C ASP A 32 23.18 -8.10 15.30
N MET A 33 22.24 -7.56 16.06
CA MET A 33 21.58 -8.24 17.15
C MET A 33 20.17 -8.65 16.74
N LEU A 34 19.88 -9.94 16.84
CA LEU A 34 18.58 -10.53 16.58
C LEU A 34 17.83 -10.67 17.90
N VAL A 35 16.70 -9.97 18.02
CA VAL A 35 15.80 -10.06 19.18
C VAL A 35 14.52 -10.76 18.74
N THR A 36 14.25 -11.93 19.31
CA THR A 36 13.00 -12.67 19.08
C THR A 36 12.04 -12.43 20.25
N TYR A 37 10.76 -12.19 19.94
CA TYR A 37 9.74 -11.94 20.93
C TYR A 37 8.37 -12.50 20.55
N ASN A 38 7.49 -12.62 21.53
CA ASN A 38 6.07 -12.91 21.37
C ASN A 38 5.26 -11.66 21.71
N LEU A 39 4.24 -11.38 20.91
CA LEU A 39 3.22 -10.38 21.19
C LEU A 39 1.91 -11.12 21.43
N ILE A 40 1.44 -11.12 22.67
CA ILE A 40 0.31 -11.90 23.15
C ILE A 40 -0.81 -10.95 23.55
N ASP A 41 -1.97 -11.13 22.92
CA ASP A 41 -3.24 -10.46 23.26
C ASP A 41 -4.36 -11.47 23.03
N GLU A 42 -5.43 -11.38 23.83
CA GLU A 42 -6.66 -12.16 23.64
C GLU A 42 -7.33 -11.84 22.29
N ARG A 43 -7.11 -10.62 21.77
CA ARG A 43 -7.65 -10.13 20.51
C ARG A 43 -6.63 -10.19 19.39
N ILE A 44 -6.73 -11.23 18.58
CA ILE A 44 -5.85 -11.46 17.41
C ILE A 44 -6.05 -10.45 16.27
N ASP A 45 -7.15 -9.70 16.28
CA ASP A 45 -7.49 -8.69 15.28
C ASP A 45 -6.83 -7.33 15.54
N ARG A 46 -6.09 -7.19 16.64
CA ARG A 46 -5.35 -5.97 16.97
C ARG A 46 -3.97 -5.93 16.33
N SER A 47 -3.54 -4.71 16.04
CA SER A 47 -2.17 -4.39 15.69
C SER A 47 -1.55 -3.47 16.74
N TYR A 48 -0.21 -3.46 16.80
CA TYR A 48 0.58 -2.71 17.76
C TYR A 48 1.65 -1.85 17.09
N SER A 49 2.01 -0.75 17.74
CA SER A 49 3.23 0.00 17.46
C SER A 49 4.32 -0.49 18.40
N MET A 50 5.32 -1.16 17.85
CA MET A 50 6.39 -1.83 18.57
C MET A 50 7.70 -1.05 18.43
N HIS A 51 8.37 -0.81 19.54
CA HIS A 51 9.62 -0.06 19.58
C HIS A 51 10.63 -0.77 20.50
N LEU A 52 11.90 -0.78 20.08
CA LEU A 52 13.02 -1.32 20.86
C LEU A 52 13.75 -0.17 21.56
N TYR A 53 14.08 -0.35 22.83
CA TYR A 53 14.79 0.61 23.68
C TYR A 53 16.02 -0.03 24.30
N THR A 54 16.98 0.79 24.70
CA THR A 54 18.21 0.35 25.36
C THR A 54 18.40 1.04 26.69
N SER A 55 19.19 0.43 27.58
CA SER A 55 19.53 1.04 28.86
C SER A 55 20.49 2.24 28.77
N LEU A 56 21.06 2.55 27.59
CA LEU A 56 22.09 3.59 27.45
C LEU A 56 21.56 5.00 27.73
N ASP A 57 20.29 5.23 27.42
CA ASP A 57 19.60 6.49 27.67
C ASP A 57 18.50 6.34 28.73
N ASN A 58 18.52 5.26 29.52
CA ASN A 58 17.45 4.88 30.44
C ASN A 58 16.10 4.58 29.75
N PHE A 59 16.14 4.00 28.55
CA PHE A 59 14.96 3.58 27.79
C PHE A 59 14.04 4.75 27.41
N ILE A 60 14.63 5.92 27.10
CA ILE A 60 13.90 7.14 26.77
C ILE A 60 13.53 7.17 25.29
N GLN A 61 14.51 6.95 24.41
CA GLN A 61 14.34 7.01 22.96
C GLN A 61 14.42 5.60 22.36
N PRO A 62 13.55 5.30 21.37
CA PRO A 62 13.66 4.05 20.64
C PRO A 62 14.89 4.06 19.75
N VAL A 63 15.50 2.90 19.52
CA VAL A 63 16.60 2.77 18.56
C VAL A 63 16.09 2.92 17.13
N GLU A 64 16.92 3.50 16.26
CA GLU A 64 16.53 3.85 14.89
C GLU A 64 17.01 2.82 13.87
N LYS A 65 18.18 2.22 14.08
CA LYS A 65 18.82 1.26 13.17
C LYS A 65 18.27 -0.15 13.33
N VAL A 66 16.94 -0.26 13.29
CA VAL A 66 16.20 -1.51 13.45
C VAL A 66 15.38 -1.86 12.22
N SER A 67 15.11 -3.15 12.05
CA SER A 67 14.25 -3.67 10.99
C SER A 67 13.54 -4.96 11.45
N GLY A 68 12.58 -5.45 10.66
CA GLY A 68 11.78 -6.64 10.98
C GLY A 68 10.42 -6.29 11.57
N ASP A 69 9.98 -7.05 12.57
CA ASP A 69 8.71 -6.88 13.27
C ASP A 69 8.79 -5.74 14.30
N VAL A 70 9.02 -4.52 13.81
CA VAL A 70 9.16 -3.27 14.59
C VAL A 70 8.49 -2.12 13.82
N GLY A 71 8.00 -1.11 14.52
CA GLY A 71 7.20 -0.01 13.95
C GLY A 71 5.71 -0.22 14.14
N VAL A 72 4.90 0.35 13.24
CA VAL A 72 3.42 0.32 13.33
C VAL A 72 2.83 -0.92 12.66
N ASP A 73 1.55 -1.17 12.94
CA ASP A 73 0.75 -2.24 12.32
C ASP A 73 1.34 -3.66 12.50
N ILE A 74 1.92 -3.93 13.67
CA ILE A 74 2.45 -5.26 13.99
C ILE A 74 1.31 -6.13 14.54
N PRO A 75 0.88 -7.20 13.82
CA PRO A 75 -0.22 -8.05 14.25
C PRO A 75 0.17 -8.88 15.47
N VAL A 76 -0.79 -9.34 16.27
CA VAL A 76 -0.52 -10.30 17.38
C VAL A 76 0.10 -11.60 16.86
N GLY A 77 1.01 -12.22 17.62
CA GLY A 77 1.63 -13.49 17.24
C GLY A 77 2.97 -13.80 17.90
N ALA A 78 3.44 -15.03 17.72
CA ALA A 78 4.70 -15.54 18.27
C ALA A 78 5.87 -15.43 17.26
N ASN A 79 7.09 -15.59 17.76
CA ASN A 79 8.34 -15.66 16.97
C ASN A 79 8.63 -14.43 16.10
N LYS A 80 8.18 -13.26 16.56
CA LYS A 80 8.48 -11.97 15.93
C LYS A 80 9.95 -11.65 16.09
N THR A 81 10.52 -10.96 15.13
CA THR A 81 11.96 -10.74 15.05
C THR A 81 12.28 -9.28 14.76
N ILE A 82 13.07 -8.66 15.64
CA ILE A 82 13.71 -7.36 15.42
C ILE A 82 15.18 -7.61 15.14
N VAL A 83 15.69 -7.04 14.05
CA VAL A 83 17.12 -7.00 13.73
C VAL A 83 17.61 -5.59 14.03
N TRP A 84 18.57 -5.47 14.95
CA TRP A 84 19.15 -4.20 15.36
C TRP A 84 20.63 -4.13 14.97
N ASN A 85 21.01 -3.13 14.18
CA ASN A 85 22.40 -2.85 13.85
C ASN A 85 23.03 -2.00 14.96
N ALA A 86 23.36 -2.66 16.08
CA ALA A 86 23.88 -2.01 17.28
C ALA A 86 25.20 -1.26 17.01
N LYS A 87 26.04 -1.77 16.11
CA LYS A 87 27.31 -1.15 15.74
C LYS A 87 27.13 0.17 14.98
N GLU A 88 26.17 0.24 14.05
CA GLU A 88 25.88 1.49 13.33
C GLU A 88 25.21 2.52 14.25
N GLU A 89 24.34 2.07 15.17
CA GLU A 89 23.65 2.94 16.12
C GLU A 89 24.60 3.53 17.17
N LEU A 90 25.42 2.69 17.79
CA LEU A 90 26.17 3.03 18.99
C LEU A 90 27.68 3.15 18.78
N GLY A 91 28.19 2.70 17.63
CA GLY A 91 29.62 2.51 17.42
C GLY A 91 30.16 1.31 18.19
N GLU A 92 31.38 1.44 18.71
CA GLU A 92 32.00 0.41 19.56
C GLU A 92 31.48 0.56 21.00
N PHE A 93 30.92 -0.50 21.57
CA PHE A 93 30.46 -0.55 22.96
C PHE A 93 31.01 -1.79 23.65
N ASN A 94 31.47 -1.63 24.90
CA ASN A 94 32.11 -2.71 25.68
C ASN A 94 31.28 -3.15 26.89
N ASP A 95 30.21 -2.43 27.21
CA ASP A 95 29.39 -2.68 28.39
C ASP A 95 28.16 -3.52 28.05
N GLY A 96 27.64 -4.23 29.06
CA GLY A 96 26.39 -4.97 28.94
C GLY A 96 25.21 -4.03 28.74
N ILE A 97 24.54 -4.11 27.58
CA ILE A 97 23.34 -3.34 27.27
C ILE A 97 22.10 -4.16 27.65
N LYS A 98 21.14 -3.55 28.35
CA LYS A 98 19.82 -4.13 28.55
C LYS A 98 18.86 -3.61 27.49
N LEU A 99 17.95 -4.47 27.06
CA LEU A 99 16.94 -4.17 26.05
C LEU A 99 15.54 -4.21 26.64
N GLU A 100 14.66 -3.36 26.12
CA GLU A 100 13.23 -3.36 26.42
C GLU A 100 12.44 -3.18 25.13
N ILE A 101 11.40 -3.99 24.93
CA ILE A 101 10.45 -3.77 23.84
C ILE A 101 9.19 -3.17 24.45
N LYS A 102 8.78 -2.00 23.96
CA LYS A 102 7.52 -1.37 24.35
C LYS A 102 6.54 -1.43 23.19
N GLY A 103 5.33 -1.88 23.47
CA GLY A 103 4.22 -1.95 22.52
C GLY A 103 3.06 -1.09 22.99
N GLN A 104 2.40 -0.41 22.06
CA GLN A 104 1.12 0.26 22.30
C GLN A 104 0.12 -0.14 21.22
N ILE A 105 -1.17 -0.22 21.56
CA ILE A 105 -2.21 -0.54 20.56
C ILE A 105 -2.12 0.48 19.44
N TYR A 106 -1.97 -0.01 18.22
CA TYR A 106 -1.99 0.81 17.02
C TYR A 106 -3.40 0.81 16.45
N VAL A 107 -4.02 1.98 16.44
CA VAL A 107 -5.27 2.23 15.74
C VAL A 107 -4.94 3.17 14.58
N PRO A 108 -5.07 2.73 13.32
CA PRO A 108 -4.82 3.62 12.21
C PRO A 108 -5.84 4.76 12.24
N PHE A 109 -5.41 5.97 11.87
CA PHE A 109 -6.30 7.12 11.91
C PHE A 109 -7.46 6.95 10.91
N ILE A 110 -7.25 6.26 9.79
CA ILE A 110 -8.30 5.80 8.89
C ILE A 110 -8.09 4.32 8.51
N GLU A 111 -9.16 3.61 8.19
CA GLU A 111 -9.11 2.25 7.66
C GLU A 111 -9.64 2.25 6.22
N LEU A 112 -8.82 1.81 5.26
CA LEU A 112 -9.19 1.79 3.85
C LEU A 112 -9.99 0.55 3.48
N ASP A 113 -11.08 0.76 2.76
CA ASP A 113 -11.94 -0.26 2.18
C ASP A 113 -12.06 -0.06 0.65
N GLY A 114 -12.34 -1.14 -0.07
CA GLY A 114 -12.51 -1.14 -1.52
C GLY A 114 -11.20 -1.26 -2.33
N VAL A 115 -10.05 -1.46 -1.68
CA VAL A 115 -8.77 -1.77 -2.34
C VAL A 115 -8.23 -3.09 -1.81
N GLU A 116 -8.36 -4.13 -2.63
CA GLU A 116 -7.88 -5.47 -2.28
C GLU A 116 -6.50 -5.75 -2.88
N LYS A 117 -5.74 -6.64 -2.22
CA LYS A 117 -4.45 -7.09 -2.73
C LYS A 117 -4.61 -7.75 -4.10
N GLY A 118 -3.88 -7.26 -5.10
CA GLY A 118 -3.91 -7.75 -6.47
C GLY A 118 -5.08 -7.23 -7.32
N MET A 119 -5.90 -6.31 -6.79
CA MET A 119 -6.95 -5.64 -7.56
C MET A 119 -6.37 -5.00 -8.84
N ILE A 120 -7.15 -4.97 -9.92
CA ILE A 120 -6.72 -4.36 -11.18
C ILE A 120 -7.44 -3.02 -11.37
N LEU A 121 -6.67 -1.93 -11.34
CA LEU A 121 -7.15 -0.59 -11.63
C LEU A 121 -6.70 -0.16 -13.04
N LYS A 122 -7.66 0.23 -13.88
CA LYS A 122 -7.38 0.70 -15.24
C LYS A 122 -7.17 2.21 -15.24
N ARG A 123 -6.10 2.66 -15.91
CA ARG A 123 -5.84 4.09 -16.11
C ARG A 123 -7.04 4.82 -16.70
N GLY A 124 -7.28 6.03 -16.21
CA GLY A 124 -8.34 6.90 -16.66
C GLY A 124 -9.76 6.43 -16.32
N LYS A 125 -9.93 5.27 -15.67
CA LYS A 125 -11.20 4.83 -15.10
C LYS A 125 -11.30 5.37 -13.66
N MET A 126 -12.49 5.79 -13.26
CA MET A 126 -12.76 6.11 -11.86
C MET A 126 -12.87 4.82 -11.05
N ALA A 127 -12.32 4.82 -9.84
CA ALA A 127 -12.44 3.78 -8.84
C ALA A 127 -13.08 4.38 -7.58
N ASP A 128 -14.07 3.69 -7.03
CA ASP A 128 -14.65 4.04 -5.72
C ASP A 128 -13.70 3.55 -4.63
N ILE A 129 -13.27 4.44 -3.76
CA ILE A 129 -12.42 4.15 -2.61
C ILE A 129 -13.19 4.59 -1.38
N ARG A 130 -13.25 3.72 -0.37
CA ARG A 130 -13.97 3.97 0.87
C ARG A 130 -13.01 3.91 2.03
N TRP A 131 -13.36 4.57 3.11
CA TRP A 131 -12.61 4.46 4.34
C TRP A 131 -13.50 4.83 5.53
N THR A 132 -13.05 4.40 6.70
CA THR A 132 -13.66 4.76 7.99
C THR A 132 -12.61 5.41 8.88
N GLY A 133 -13.07 6.11 9.92
CA GLY A 133 -12.18 6.79 10.87
C GLY A 133 -11.79 8.22 10.48
N GLY A 134 -10.84 8.76 11.23
CA GLY A 134 -10.32 10.12 11.11
C GLY A 134 -11.28 11.16 11.69
N ARG A 135 -10.79 12.40 11.84
CA ARG A 135 -11.67 13.52 12.21
C ARG A 135 -12.39 14.03 10.97
N GLY A 136 -13.68 14.30 11.09
CA GLY A 136 -14.52 14.69 9.94
C GLY A 136 -14.15 16.04 9.32
N ASP A 137 -13.38 16.88 10.01
CA ASP A 137 -12.87 18.16 9.52
C ASP A 137 -11.47 18.08 8.92
N ASN A 138 -10.88 16.87 8.84
CA ASN A 138 -9.57 16.66 8.24
C ASN A 138 -9.63 16.69 6.71
N ILE A 139 -8.53 17.14 6.12
CA ILE A 139 -8.25 17.02 4.69
C ILE A 139 -7.20 15.91 4.53
N LEU A 140 -7.48 14.98 3.63
CA LEU A 140 -6.67 13.81 3.34
C LEU A 140 -5.85 14.04 2.08
N ASN A 141 -4.54 13.92 2.18
CA ASN A 141 -3.64 13.88 1.04
C ASN A 141 -3.56 12.45 0.49
N VAL A 142 -3.81 12.28 -0.81
CA VAL A 142 -3.72 10.96 -1.46
C VAL A 142 -2.58 10.94 -2.48
N ASP A 143 -1.63 10.06 -2.25
CA ASP A 143 -0.49 9.81 -3.11
C ASP A 143 -0.52 8.40 -3.70
N LEU A 144 -0.04 8.27 -4.93
CA LEU A 144 0.16 6.99 -5.61
C LEU A 144 1.63 6.61 -5.54
N TYR A 145 1.92 5.45 -4.97
CA TYR A 145 3.24 4.85 -4.88
C TYR A 145 3.34 3.59 -5.73
N GLN A 146 4.55 3.25 -6.16
CA GLN A 146 4.91 1.94 -6.70
C GLN A 146 6.11 1.41 -5.90
N GLY A 147 5.90 0.38 -5.08
CA GLY A 147 6.82 0.02 -4.02
C GLY A 147 7.02 1.18 -3.03
N GLU A 148 8.26 1.66 -2.93
CA GLU A 148 8.64 2.82 -2.08
C GLU A 148 8.70 4.14 -2.86
N LYS A 149 8.61 4.09 -4.18
CA LYS A 149 8.72 5.28 -5.02
C LYS A 149 7.40 5.99 -5.14
N LEU A 150 7.38 7.28 -4.78
CA LEU A 150 6.27 8.17 -5.12
C LEU A 150 6.16 8.30 -6.63
N VAL A 151 4.99 7.95 -7.18
CA VAL A 151 4.70 8.07 -8.61
C VAL A 151 3.98 9.39 -8.88
N ARG A 152 2.95 9.70 -8.10
CA ARG A 152 2.11 10.88 -8.33
C ARG A 152 1.23 11.24 -7.13
N GLY A 153 1.18 12.51 -6.75
CA GLY A 153 0.12 13.04 -5.90
C GLY A 153 -1.20 13.15 -6.66
N LEU A 154 -2.26 12.56 -6.12
CA LEU A 154 -3.61 12.54 -6.70
C LEU A 154 -4.47 13.70 -6.19
N GLY A 155 -4.05 14.37 -5.12
CA GLY A 155 -4.65 15.58 -4.58
C GLY A 155 -5.17 15.40 -3.16
N GLU A 156 -5.86 16.44 -2.72
CA GLU A 156 -6.50 16.52 -1.40
C GLU A 156 -7.98 16.13 -1.51
N LEU A 157 -8.48 15.45 -0.47
CA LEU A 157 -9.87 15.03 -0.35
C LEU A 157 -10.42 15.41 1.02
N PRO A 158 -11.68 15.88 1.13
CA PRO A 158 -12.31 15.99 2.43
C PRO A 158 -12.50 14.60 3.06
N ASN A 159 -12.40 14.48 4.38
CA ASN A 159 -12.66 13.22 5.08
C ASN A 159 -14.16 12.89 5.18
N THR A 160 -14.76 12.48 4.06
CA THR A 160 -16.19 12.12 3.94
C THR A 160 -16.46 10.61 3.92
N GLY A 161 -15.42 9.78 4.10
CA GLY A 161 -15.52 8.31 4.10
C GLY A 161 -15.57 7.64 2.72
N ASN A 162 -15.61 8.41 1.63
CA ASN A 162 -15.48 7.89 0.27
C ASN A 162 -14.99 8.95 -0.71
N ALA A 163 -14.41 8.49 -1.82
CA ALA A 163 -14.07 9.32 -2.97
C ALA A 163 -13.91 8.51 -4.26
N MET A 164 -14.11 9.20 -5.39
CA MET A 164 -13.85 8.65 -6.72
C MET A 164 -12.43 9.04 -7.17
N LEU A 165 -11.52 8.07 -7.17
CA LEU A 165 -10.14 8.28 -7.60
C LEU A 165 -9.93 7.89 -9.06
N LYS A 166 -9.12 8.68 -9.76
CA LYS A 166 -8.71 8.41 -11.14
C LYS A 166 -7.21 8.25 -11.23
N ILE A 167 -6.75 7.07 -11.66
CA ILE A 167 -5.34 6.90 -12.01
C ILE A 167 -5.06 7.65 -13.33
N PRO A 168 -4.15 8.63 -13.37
CA PRO A 168 -3.86 9.37 -14.58
C PRO A 168 -3.37 8.50 -15.75
N ASN A 169 -3.64 8.93 -16.98
CA ASN A 169 -3.31 8.14 -18.18
C ASN A 169 -1.80 7.99 -18.44
N ASN A 170 -0.97 8.88 -17.89
CA ASN A 170 0.48 8.89 -18.00
C ASN A 170 1.19 7.98 -16.99
N VAL A 171 0.48 7.45 -15.98
CA VAL A 171 1.05 6.48 -15.04
C VAL A 171 1.47 5.22 -15.80
N PRO A 172 2.70 4.72 -15.65
CA PRO A 172 3.13 3.47 -16.26
C PRO A 172 2.32 2.27 -15.76
N PRO A 173 1.91 1.31 -16.60
CA PRO A 173 1.35 0.06 -16.11
C PRO A 173 2.37 -0.73 -15.28
N GLY A 174 1.90 -1.52 -14.31
CA GLY A 174 2.76 -2.36 -13.48
C GLY A 174 2.04 -2.90 -12.25
N LYS A 175 2.77 -3.67 -11.45
CA LYS A 175 2.33 -4.22 -10.16
C LYS A 175 2.91 -3.41 -9.00
N GLU A 176 2.54 -3.80 -7.78
CA GLU A 176 3.01 -3.21 -6.52
C GLU A 176 2.67 -1.72 -6.36
N TYR A 177 1.55 -1.29 -6.96
CA TYR A 177 1.02 0.04 -6.70
C TYR A 177 0.26 0.06 -5.37
N ARG A 178 0.31 1.16 -4.65
CA ARG A 178 -0.51 1.39 -3.45
C ARG A 178 -0.85 2.86 -3.30
N TYR A 179 -1.98 3.14 -2.65
CA TYR A 179 -2.28 4.49 -2.18
C TYR A 179 -1.59 4.71 -0.84
N LYS A 180 -1.04 5.90 -0.65
CA LYS A 180 -0.67 6.45 0.64
C LYS A 180 -1.68 7.56 0.94
N ILE A 181 -2.33 7.48 2.09
CA ILE A 181 -3.24 8.52 2.56
C ILE A 181 -2.67 9.10 3.85
N SER A 182 -2.67 10.43 3.96
CA SER A 182 -2.16 11.14 5.13
C SER A 182 -3.03 12.33 5.51
N ASP A 183 -3.08 12.67 6.80
CA ASP A 183 -3.71 13.90 7.26
C ASP A 183 -2.83 15.12 6.90
N GLU A 184 -3.43 16.15 6.29
CA GLU A 184 -2.74 17.39 5.93
C GLU A 184 -2.15 18.12 7.15
N ARG A 185 -2.88 18.12 8.27
CA ARG A 185 -2.51 18.79 9.53
C ARG A 185 -1.57 17.95 10.38
N ASN A 186 -1.61 16.63 10.24
CA ASN A 186 -0.74 15.70 10.96
C ASN A 186 -0.10 14.70 9.97
N ARG A 187 1.09 15.03 9.47
CA ARG A 187 1.76 14.20 8.44
C ARG A 187 2.28 12.86 8.96
N ASP A 188 2.28 12.66 10.28
CA ASP A 188 2.65 11.39 10.91
C ASP A 188 1.49 10.38 10.86
N GLU A 189 0.26 10.87 10.69
CA GLU A 189 -0.92 10.04 10.43
C GLU A 189 -0.91 9.59 8.96
N VAL A 190 -0.41 8.38 8.72
CA VAL A 190 -0.25 7.79 7.39
C VAL A 190 -0.81 6.37 7.35
N VAL A 191 -1.57 6.06 6.30
CA VAL A 191 -2.08 4.72 6.02
C VAL A 191 -1.78 4.36 4.57
N PHE A 192 -1.34 3.12 4.36
CA PHE A 192 -1.14 2.57 3.02
C PHE A 192 -2.24 1.57 2.68
N SER A 193 -2.71 1.59 1.44
CA SER A 193 -3.58 0.53 0.93
C SER A 193 -2.79 -0.78 0.71
N PRO A 194 -3.48 -1.93 0.62
CA PRO A 194 -2.93 -3.11 -0.02
C PRO A 194 -2.41 -2.82 -1.44
N THR A 195 -1.50 -3.67 -1.93
CA THR A 195 -0.91 -3.49 -3.26
C THR A 195 -1.84 -3.94 -4.39
N PHE A 196 -1.88 -3.21 -5.49
CA PHE A 196 -2.72 -3.47 -6.66
C PHE A 196 -1.94 -3.33 -7.98
N GLU A 197 -2.56 -3.77 -9.09
CA GLU A 197 -1.99 -3.70 -10.44
C GLU A 197 -2.64 -2.57 -11.25
N VAL A 198 -1.82 -1.76 -11.91
CA VAL A 198 -2.27 -0.71 -12.84
C VAL A 198 -2.16 -1.22 -14.28
N LYS A 199 -3.29 -1.23 -15.01
CA LYS A 199 -3.34 -1.61 -16.45
C LYS A 199 -3.72 -0.46 -17.37
N ARG A 200 -3.27 -0.56 -18.62
CA ARG A 200 -3.72 0.35 -19.69
C ARG A 200 -5.22 0.18 -19.90
N LYS A 201 -5.94 1.29 -20.14
CA LYS A 201 -7.35 1.24 -20.54
C LYS A 201 -7.55 0.51 -21.87
N PHE A 202 -6.67 0.80 -22.83
CA PHE A 202 -6.66 0.18 -24.15
C PHE A 202 -5.30 -0.50 -24.38
N PRO A 203 -5.27 -1.77 -24.80
CA PRO A 203 -4.03 -2.46 -25.16
C PRO A 203 -3.34 -1.77 -26.36
N LEU A 204 -2.01 -1.84 -26.41
CA LEU A 204 -1.20 -1.18 -27.44
C LEU A 204 -1.56 -1.61 -28.87
N LEU A 205 -1.93 -2.89 -29.04
CA LEU A 205 -2.29 -3.47 -30.34
C LEU A 205 -3.49 -2.79 -30.99
N ILE A 206 -4.46 -2.29 -30.21
CA ILE A 206 -5.60 -1.54 -30.76
C ILE A 206 -5.14 -0.20 -31.35
N LYS A 207 -4.16 0.47 -30.73
CA LYS A 207 -3.61 1.72 -31.26
C LYS A 207 -2.79 1.51 -32.54
N ALA A 208 -2.07 0.39 -32.63
CA ALA A 208 -1.35 0.01 -33.85
C ALA A 208 -2.33 -0.39 -34.97
N GLY A 209 -3.36 -1.16 -34.64
CA GLY A 209 -4.40 -1.60 -35.58
C GLY A 209 -5.25 -0.46 -36.15
N SER A 210 -5.57 0.57 -35.34
CA SER A 210 -6.27 1.77 -35.83
C SER A 210 -5.42 2.64 -36.76
N GLY A 211 -4.09 2.62 -36.61
CA GLY A 211 -3.19 3.27 -37.55
C GLY A 211 -3.15 2.57 -38.92
N ILE A 212 -3.20 1.24 -38.93
CA ILE A 212 -3.22 0.45 -40.17
C ILE A 212 -4.60 0.51 -40.85
N THR A 213 -5.70 0.48 -40.09
CA THR A 213 -7.05 0.56 -40.67
C THR A 213 -7.38 1.94 -41.24
N ILE A 214 -6.90 3.05 -40.64
CA ILE A 214 -7.05 4.38 -41.26
C ILE A 214 -6.23 4.49 -42.56
N GLY A 215 -5.05 3.86 -42.63
CA GLY A 215 -4.24 3.82 -43.86
C GLY A 215 -4.88 3.01 -44.99
N VAL A 216 -5.44 1.83 -44.68
CA VAL A 216 -6.10 0.98 -45.70
C VAL A 216 -7.45 1.58 -46.13
N PHE A 217 -8.26 2.09 -45.20
CA PHE A 217 -9.55 2.71 -45.55
C PHE A 217 -9.34 4.03 -46.30
N GLY A 218 -8.33 4.83 -45.93
CA GLY A 218 -7.94 6.04 -46.66
C GLY A 218 -7.39 5.75 -48.06
N TYR A 219 -6.55 4.73 -48.23
CA TYR A 219 -6.05 4.30 -49.55
C TYR A 219 -7.19 3.84 -50.47
N TYR A 220 -8.14 3.05 -49.96
CA TYR A 220 -9.30 2.61 -50.75
C TYR A 220 -10.29 3.74 -51.03
N LEU A 221 -10.50 4.68 -50.10
CA LEU A 221 -11.33 5.86 -50.37
C LEU A 221 -10.69 6.76 -51.43
N ILE A 222 -9.40 7.04 -51.34
CA ILE A 222 -8.69 7.86 -52.34
C ILE A 222 -8.71 7.20 -53.71
N LYS A 223 -8.53 5.87 -53.79
CA LYS A 223 -8.60 5.14 -55.07
C LYS A 223 -10.02 5.11 -55.65
N SER A 224 -11.06 5.14 -54.81
CA SER A 224 -12.46 5.25 -55.25
C SER A 224 -12.90 6.66 -55.67
N LEU A 225 -12.11 7.68 -55.32
CA LEU A 225 -12.36 9.09 -55.66
C LEU A 225 -11.57 9.56 -56.90
N ILE A 226 -10.72 8.71 -57.46
CA ILE A 226 -10.07 8.98 -58.76
C ILE A 226 -11.01 8.45 -59.85
N PRO A 227 -11.68 9.32 -60.64
CA PRO A 227 -12.47 8.88 -61.77
C PRO A 227 -11.56 8.17 -62.78
N VAL A 228 -11.96 6.96 -63.19
CA VAL A 228 -11.37 6.27 -64.33
C VAL A 228 -11.75 7.09 -65.56
N ASN A 229 -10.77 7.69 -66.25
CA ASN A 229 -11.02 8.32 -67.54
C ASN A 229 -11.63 7.28 -68.48
N GLU A 230 -12.83 7.55 -68.99
CA GLU A 230 -13.45 6.75 -70.03
C GLU A 230 -12.54 6.72 -71.27
N PRO A 231 -12.38 5.57 -71.94
CA PRO A 231 -11.67 5.52 -73.21
C PRO A 231 -12.44 6.34 -74.26
N ASP A 232 -11.74 7.30 -74.86
CA ASP A 232 -12.25 8.14 -75.95
C ASP A 232 -12.56 7.27 -77.17
N ILE A 233 -13.86 7.10 -77.43
CA ILE A 233 -14.41 6.45 -78.61
C ILE A 233 -14.90 7.51 -79.61
N THR A 234 -14.04 8.42 -80.02
CA THR A 234 -14.32 9.30 -81.16
C THR A 234 -13.13 9.40 -82.11
N SER A 235 -12.96 8.39 -82.96
CA SER A 235 -12.35 8.56 -84.28
C SER A 235 -12.89 7.49 -85.23
N PRO A 236 -13.68 7.86 -86.25
CA PRO A 236 -14.05 6.92 -87.31
C PRO A 236 -12.81 6.57 -88.17
N PRO A 237 -12.75 5.36 -88.74
CA PRO A 237 -11.63 4.94 -89.57
C PRO A 237 -11.59 5.73 -90.89
N ASP A 238 -10.40 6.23 -91.25
CA ASP A 238 -10.14 6.87 -92.53
C ASP A 238 -10.38 5.90 -93.71
N LEU A 239 -11.09 6.39 -94.72
CA LEU A 239 -11.32 5.66 -95.97
C LEU A 239 -10.05 5.67 -96.84
N PRO A 240 -9.72 4.58 -97.54
CA PRO A 240 -8.54 4.51 -98.39
C PRO A 240 -8.70 5.40 -99.63
N SER A 241 -7.70 6.26 -99.87
CA SER A 241 -7.54 7.02 -101.11
C SER A 241 -7.20 6.09 -102.27
N ARG A 242 -7.88 6.31 -103.41
CA ARG A 242 -7.70 5.58 -104.66
C ARG A 242 -6.46 6.03 -105.43
#